data_AF-A0A3S5DLC1-F1
#
_entry.id   AF-A0A3S5DLC1-F1
#
_cell.length_a   1.000
_cell.length_b   1.000
_cell.length_c   1.000
_cell.angle_alpha   90.00
_cell.angle_beta   90.00
_cell.angle_gamma   90.00
#
_symmetry.space_group_name_H-M   'P 1'
#
loop_
_entity.id
_entity.type
_entity.pdbx_description
1 polymer ?
#
loop_
_entity_poly.entity_id
_entity_poly.type
_entity_poly.pdbx_seq_one_letter_code
_entity_poly.pdbx_strand_id
1 'polypeptide(L)'
;MTLSSSGVLAGDAVSFSDTSATFNNKNIGTAKPVSVTGISASGADAGNYTLNNSTATTSANITPLALSVNGAGAFDKLYDGTNAATLYGSIGTLGSDAVTLSGNGTFASAHVAHDGSGNVIAQSVAANYAISGADAGNYTLTQPTGLAAAIRPVTVTANISAANKTYDGTTSATLTSQTVAGTINGETLALNAAAANFDTKDAGTGKTVTASGLTLSNGTGLASDYALQSNTAATTANINQAHLTISGLAASDKTYDGTTGVTITNWGNLNGLVSGETLTLNHGNATFGSAASNAGTLTVTASGYSLANGSGKASNYILDTPTATTQAAINKALLTITANNDAKIVTQSDNAGSYNGVSYSGFVNGETASVLTGSLSVSRSGMGAGNGVGDPAGSYANSLVASGLSAANYAIAYQPGNYTIVPANVLLVKAANVSQAYGSAFNLAPPTAQYLDGASNLIKTLTVTANGGNNFSGSDGAGGSVTFTLAPSGGAYSGSNNLSLGNYNLASNNAHITGSNFNSLVYTGVETVTPKALTPSAISGVSKTYDATTAMNGLSLTGGSGSYPAMRSISAAAARSPAPTPAVKPTR
;
A
#
# COMPACT_ATOMS: atom_id res chain seq x y z
N MET A 1 -29.43 -16.56 106.34
CA MET A 1 -30.76 -16.85 106.92
C MET A 1 -30.65 -16.62 108.41
N THR A 2 -31.70 -16.12 109.05
CA THR A 2 -31.73 -15.90 110.50
C THR A 2 -32.81 -16.80 111.09
N LEU A 3 -32.42 -17.69 112.00
CA LEU A 3 -33.36 -18.52 112.77
C LEU A 3 -33.75 -17.77 114.04
N SER A 4 -35.05 -17.75 114.33
CA SER A 4 -35.60 -17.15 115.55
C SER A 4 -36.87 -17.88 115.96
N SER A 5 -37.22 -17.78 117.23
CA SER A 5 -38.48 -18.30 117.77
C SER A 5 -39.16 -17.21 118.59
N SER A 6 -40.43 -16.96 118.34
CA SER A 6 -41.25 -16.02 119.14
C SER A 6 -41.56 -16.55 120.55
N GLY A 7 -41.17 -17.79 120.84
CA GLY A 7 -41.34 -18.42 122.15
C GLY A 7 -40.20 -18.16 123.13
N VAL A 8 -39.10 -17.50 122.71
CA VAL A 8 -38.01 -17.12 123.63
C VAL A 8 -38.47 -15.93 124.47
N LEU A 9 -38.45 -16.07 125.79
CA LEU A 9 -38.90 -15.05 126.73
C LEU A 9 -37.92 -13.86 126.79
N ALA A 10 -38.44 -12.66 127.05
CA ALA A 10 -37.64 -11.44 127.08
C ALA A 10 -36.60 -11.47 128.22
N GLY A 11 -35.32 -11.36 127.87
CA GLY A 11 -34.18 -11.44 128.80
C GLY A 11 -33.34 -12.71 128.64
N ASP A 12 -33.89 -13.76 128.01
CA ASP A 12 -33.22 -15.04 127.83
C ASP A 12 -32.27 -15.02 126.62
N ALA A 13 -31.06 -15.57 126.81
CA ALA A 13 -30.03 -15.70 125.80
C ALA A 13 -30.10 -17.06 125.11
N VAL A 14 -30.90 -17.14 124.03
CA VAL A 14 -31.03 -18.32 123.16
C VAL A 14 -30.66 -17.98 121.72
N SER A 15 -29.68 -18.68 121.16
CA SER A 15 -29.22 -18.58 119.78
C SER A 15 -29.52 -19.87 119.03
N PHE A 16 -30.04 -19.76 117.81
CA PHE A 16 -30.32 -20.90 116.96
C PHE A 16 -29.26 -21.04 115.86
N SER A 17 -28.84 -22.27 115.61
CA SER A 17 -27.99 -22.64 114.48
C SER A 17 -28.59 -23.82 113.73
N ASP A 18 -28.25 -23.96 112.46
CA ASP A 18 -28.55 -25.13 111.64
C ASP A 18 -27.27 -25.77 111.11
N THR A 19 -27.37 -27.02 110.65
CA THR A 19 -26.26 -27.70 109.97
C THR A 19 -26.34 -27.58 108.45
N SER A 20 -27.52 -27.28 107.90
CA SER A 20 -27.74 -27.09 106.47
C SER A 20 -29.02 -26.33 106.16
N ALA A 21 -28.94 -25.44 105.18
CA ALA A 21 -30.07 -24.78 104.55
C ALA A 21 -29.88 -24.82 103.03
N THR A 22 -30.73 -25.55 102.31
CA THR A 22 -30.55 -25.81 100.88
C THR A 22 -31.82 -25.56 100.08
N PHE A 23 -31.64 -25.11 98.84
CA PHE A 23 -32.71 -25.10 97.85
C PHE A 23 -33.00 -26.51 97.34
N ASN A 24 -34.22 -26.76 96.89
CA ASN A 24 -34.61 -28.03 96.29
C ASN A 24 -33.92 -28.34 94.95
N ASN A 25 -33.45 -27.32 94.22
CA ASN A 25 -32.58 -27.45 93.05
C ASN A 25 -31.80 -26.15 92.80
N LYS A 26 -30.78 -26.25 91.94
CA LYS A 26 -29.88 -25.13 91.60
C LYS A 26 -30.48 -24.09 90.65
N ASN A 27 -31.62 -24.36 90.01
CA ASN A 27 -32.11 -23.55 88.90
C ASN A 27 -32.80 -22.26 89.38
N ILE A 28 -32.78 -21.21 88.56
CA ILE A 28 -33.46 -19.94 88.83
C ILE A 28 -34.92 -20.15 89.25
N GLY A 29 -35.40 -19.27 90.11
CA GLY A 29 -36.82 -19.18 90.43
C GLY A 29 -37.09 -18.17 91.54
N THR A 30 -38.32 -17.69 91.57
CA THR A 30 -38.84 -16.85 92.66
C THR A 30 -39.47 -17.72 93.74
N ALA A 31 -39.36 -17.31 95.00
CA ALA A 31 -39.95 -17.99 96.17
C ALA A 31 -39.64 -19.50 96.21
N LYS A 32 -38.42 -19.89 95.81
CA LYS A 32 -38.00 -21.29 95.84
C LYS A 32 -37.94 -21.78 97.28
N PRO A 33 -38.43 -23.00 97.57
CA PRO A 33 -38.40 -23.55 98.91
C PRO A 33 -36.95 -23.78 99.35
N VAL A 34 -36.66 -23.37 100.58
CA VAL A 34 -35.42 -23.64 101.31
C VAL A 34 -35.76 -24.55 102.47
N SER A 35 -35.17 -25.74 102.47
CA SER A 35 -35.29 -26.71 103.56
C SER A 35 -34.13 -26.54 104.52
N VAL A 36 -34.45 -26.36 105.80
CA VAL A 36 -33.50 -26.18 106.90
C VAL A 36 -33.52 -27.42 107.76
N THR A 37 -32.35 -27.97 108.08
CA THR A 37 -32.23 -29.20 108.88
C THR A 37 -31.16 -29.07 109.95
N GLY A 38 -31.31 -29.83 111.03
CA GLY A 38 -30.35 -29.84 112.13
C GLY A 38 -30.39 -28.58 112.98
N ILE A 39 -31.59 -27.98 113.12
CA ILE A 39 -31.77 -26.82 113.99
C ILE A 39 -31.45 -27.23 115.43
N SER A 40 -30.54 -26.48 116.05
CA SER A 40 -30.14 -26.63 117.44
C SER A 40 -30.19 -25.27 118.15
N ALA A 41 -30.47 -25.29 119.45
CA ALA A 41 -30.48 -24.11 120.30
C ALA A 41 -29.25 -24.13 121.23
N SER A 42 -28.63 -22.98 121.41
CA SER A 42 -27.44 -22.77 122.22
C SER A 42 -27.52 -21.43 122.97
N GLY A 43 -26.67 -21.22 123.96
CA GLY A 43 -26.73 -20.05 124.85
C GLY A 43 -27.07 -20.43 126.29
N ALA A 44 -26.88 -19.50 127.22
CA ALA A 44 -26.98 -19.75 128.66
C ALA A 44 -28.36 -20.29 129.07
N ASP A 45 -29.41 -19.82 128.40
CA ASP A 45 -30.80 -20.17 128.72
C ASP A 45 -31.38 -21.24 127.80
N ALA A 46 -30.62 -21.75 126.81
CA ALA A 46 -31.14 -22.69 125.82
C ALA A 46 -31.64 -24.01 126.40
N GLY A 47 -31.04 -24.47 127.51
CA GLY A 47 -31.46 -25.70 128.22
C GLY A 47 -32.84 -25.60 128.88
N ASN A 48 -33.39 -24.39 129.04
CA ASN A 48 -34.74 -24.16 129.56
C ASN A 48 -35.84 -24.36 128.50
N TYR A 49 -35.46 -24.52 127.23
CA TYR A 49 -36.38 -24.67 126.10
C TYR A 49 -36.23 -26.06 125.47
N THR A 50 -37.33 -26.64 125.02
CA THR A 50 -37.32 -27.85 124.19
C THR A 50 -37.65 -27.49 122.74
N LEU A 51 -36.83 -27.94 121.80
CA LEU A 51 -37.10 -27.76 120.36
C LEU A 51 -38.15 -28.79 119.91
N ASN A 52 -39.31 -28.31 119.44
CA ASN A 52 -40.38 -29.17 118.95
C ASN A 52 -40.06 -29.82 117.58
N ASN A 53 -39.15 -29.21 116.82
CA ASN A 53 -38.72 -29.65 115.51
C ASN A 53 -37.27 -29.22 115.28
N SER A 54 -36.53 -30.05 114.55
CA SER A 54 -35.16 -29.77 114.11
C SER A 54 -35.08 -29.36 112.63
N THR A 55 -36.23 -29.07 112.02
CA THR A 55 -36.36 -28.70 110.61
C THR A 55 -37.30 -27.51 110.43
N ALA A 56 -37.05 -26.67 109.43
CA ALA A 56 -37.93 -25.57 109.05
C ALA A 56 -37.97 -25.42 107.53
N THR A 57 -38.98 -24.70 107.02
CA THR A 57 -39.04 -24.31 105.62
C THR A 57 -39.19 -22.80 105.51
N THR A 58 -38.56 -22.22 104.51
CA THR A 58 -38.75 -20.83 104.12
C THR A 58 -38.65 -20.75 102.59
N SER A 59 -38.71 -19.55 102.03
CA SER A 59 -38.51 -19.34 100.60
C SER A 59 -37.52 -18.23 100.33
N ALA A 60 -36.72 -18.37 99.29
CA ALA A 60 -35.83 -17.34 98.78
C ALA A 60 -35.78 -17.38 97.25
N ASN A 61 -35.23 -16.33 96.63
CA ASN A 61 -35.07 -16.28 95.17
C ASN A 61 -33.68 -16.79 94.77
N ILE A 62 -33.60 -17.48 93.64
CA ILE A 62 -32.34 -17.65 92.88
C ILE A 62 -32.49 -16.76 91.64
N THR A 63 -31.65 -15.72 91.53
CA THR A 63 -31.65 -14.78 90.40
C THR A 63 -30.70 -15.25 89.29
N PRO A 64 -30.96 -14.87 88.02
CA PRO A 64 -30.02 -15.19 86.94
C PRO A 64 -28.63 -14.62 87.14
N LEU A 65 -27.62 -15.38 86.71
CA LEU A 65 -26.27 -14.87 86.55
C LEU A 65 -26.14 -14.22 85.17
N ALA A 66 -25.64 -12.99 85.11
CA ALA A 66 -25.38 -12.30 83.85
C ALA A 66 -24.09 -12.83 83.21
N LEU A 67 -24.17 -13.20 81.93
CA LEU A 67 -23.04 -13.56 81.09
C LEU A 67 -22.73 -12.42 80.11
N SER A 68 -21.45 -12.18 79.89
CA SER A 68 -20.92 -11.39 78.79
C SER A 68 -20.20 -12.29 77.79
N VAL A 69 -20.23 -11.91 76.51
CA VAL A 69 -19.42 -12.56 75.48
C VAL A 69 -18.01 -11.96 75.53
N ASN A 70 -17.04 -12.78 75.93
CA ASN A 70 -15.63 -12.43 76.00
C ASN A 70 -14.98 -12.55 74.62
N GLY A 71 -14.15 -11.56 74.26
CA GLY A 71 -13.44 -11.54 72.98
C GLY A 71 -14.38 -11.46 71.76
N ALA A 72 -15.57 -10.88 71.93
CA ALA A 72 -16.54 -10.76 70.85
C ALA A 72 -16.01 -9.93 69.69
N GLY A 73 -16.24 -10.39 68.47
CA GLY A 73 -15.93 -9.65 67.25
C GLY A 73 -16.60 -10.25 66.02
N ALA A 74 -16.37 -9.61 64.88
CA ALA A 74 -16.87 -10.04 63.59
C ALA A 74 -15.68 -10.22 62.63
N PHE A 75 -15.76 -11.20 61.75
CA PHE A 75 -14.75 -11.39 60.72
C PHE A 75 -14.99 -10.46 59.52
N ASP A 76 -13.91 -9.94 58.97
CA ASP A 76 -13.93 -9.33 57.64
C ASP A 76 -14.36 -10.37 56.60
N LYS A 77 -15.04 -9.92 55.54
CA LYS A 77 -15.45 -10.76 54.41
C LYS A 77 -15.17 -10.08 53.08
N LEU A 78 -15.17 -10.86 52.00
CA LEU A 78 -15.31 -10.29 50.65
C LEU A 78 -16.78 -9.97 50.38
N TYR A 79 -17.02 -9.03 49.47
CA TYR A 79 -18.35 -8.75 48.97
C TYR A 79 -18.98 -10.01 48.36
N ASP A 80 -20.16 -10.38 48.84
CA ASP A 80 -20.96 -11.52 48.39
C ASP A 80 -22.43 -11.15 48.11
N GLY A 81 -22.74 -9.85 48.10
CA GLY A 81 -24.09 -9.33 47.93
C GLY A 81 -24.99 -9.47 49.15
N THR A 82 -24.46 -9.83 50.33
CA THR A 82 -25.25 -10.00 51.57
C THR A 82 -24.66 -9.23 52.75
N ASN A 83 -25.52 -8.84 53.68
CA ASN A 83 -25.12 -8.19 54.94
C ASN A 83 -24.89 -9.20 56.09
N ALA A 84 -24.80 -10.49 55.82
CA ALA A 84 -24.56 -11.50 56.85
C ALA A 84 -23.11 -11.43 57.35
N ALA A 85 -22.93 -11.44 58.68
CA ALA A 85 -21.64 -11.45 59.35
C ALA A 85 -21.43 -12.72 60.18
N THR A 86 -20.19 -13.21 60.16
CA THR A 86 -19.75 -14.31 61.02
C THR A 86 -19.11 -13.73 62.27
N LEU A 87 -19.61 -14.14 63.43
CA LEU A 87 -19.16 -13.67 64.73
C LEU A 87 -18.23 -14.69 65.41
N TYR A 88 -17.34 -14.20 66.27
CA TYR A 88 -16.50 -15.02 67.16
C TYR A 88 -16.57 -14.49 68.59
N GLY A 89 -16.28 -15.34 69.57
CA GLY A 89 -16.34 -14.99 71.00
C GLY A 89 -16.63 -16.21 71.86
N SER A 90 -16.56 -16.05 73.17
CA SER A 90 -16.82 -17.13 74.12
C SER A 90 -17.55 -16.64 75.36
N ILE A 91 -18.17 -17.56 76.10
CA ILE A 91 -18.75 -17.30 77.42
C ILE A 91 -18.00 -18.12 78.47
N GLY A 92 -17.93 -17.60 79.69
CA GLY A 92 -17.48 -18.38 80.85
C GLY A 92 -18.70 -18.97 81.57
N THR A 93 -18.76 -20.30 81.69
CA THR A 93 -19.82 -20.99 82.46
C THR A 93 -19.35 -21.30 83.87
N LEU A 94 -20.29 -21.48 84.81
CA LEU A 94 -19.96 -21.85 86.18
C LEU A 94 -19.83 -23.37 86.32
N GLY A 95 -18.67 -23.84 86.79
CA GLY A 95 -18.43 -25.26 87.05
C GLY A 95 -18.63 -26.13 85.82
N SER A 96 -19.54 -27.11 85.92
CA SER A 96 -19.87 -28.05 84.84
C SER A 96 -21.19 -27.73 84.14
N ASP A 97 -21.69 -26.49 84.24
CA ASP A 97 -22.95 -26.10 83.61
C ASP A 97 -22.87 -26.22 82.07
N ALA A 98 -23.89 -26.85 81.49
CA ALA A 98 -24.00 -27.08 80.05
C ALA A 98 -24.69 -25.89 79.38
N VAL A 99 -23.88 -24.91 78.97
CA VAL A 99 -24.30 -23.74 78.19
C VAL A 99 -23.40 -23.57 76.98
N THR A 100 -24.00 -23.45 75.79
CA THR A 100 -23.31 -23.21 74.52
C THR A 100 -23.67 -21.83 73.98
N LEU A 101 -22.68 -21.17 73.36
CA LEU A 101 -22.87 -19.91 72.67
C LEU A 101 -23.00 -20.16 71.17
N SER A 102 -24.01 -19.55 70.56
CA SER A 102 -24.14 -19.43 69.11
C SER A 102 -24.47 -17.99 68.77
N GLY A 103 -24.20 -17.55 67.55
CA GLY A 103 -24.56 -16.21 67.14
C GLY A 103 -24.37 -15.97 65.66
N ASN A 104 -25.23 -15.12 65.11
CA ASN A 104 -25.03 -14.51 63.81
C ASN A 104 -24.92 -13.00 63.97
N GLY A 105 -24.33 -12.35 62.98
CA GLY A 105 -24.25 -10.90 62.93
C GLY A 105 -24.82 -10.35 61.64
N THR A 106 -25.10 -9.05 61.65
CA THR A 106 -25.56 -8.32 60.48
C THR A 106 -24.76 -7.04 60.33
N PHE A 107 -24.09 -6.87 59.20
CA PHE A 107 -23.49 -5.59 58.81
C PHE A 107 -24.59 -4.55 58.58
N ALA A 108 -24.28 -3.27 58.84
CA ALA A 108 -25.22 -2.17 58.58
C ALA A 108 -25.65 -2.04 57.11
N SER A 109 -24.82 -2.52 56.18
CA SER A 109 -25.08 -2.57 54.73
C SER A 109 -24.48 -3.85 54.15
N ALA A 110 -25.01 -4.30 53.01
CA ALA A 110 -24.40 -5.37 52.22
C ALA A 110 -23.19 -4.90 51.38
N HIS A 111 -23.04 -3.58 51.21
CA HIS A 111 -22.04 -2.96 50.34
C HIS A 111 -20.73 -2.68 51.06
N VAL A 112 -19.65 -2.53 50.29
CA VAL A 112 -18.33 -2.10 50.76
C VAL A 112 -18.39 -0.63 51.16
N ALA A 113 -18.08 -0.33 52.42
CA ALA A 113 -17.98 1.04 52.89
C ALA A 113 -16.60 1.65 52.58
N HIS A 114 -16.61 2.91 52.17
CA HIS A 114 -15.40 3.69 51.90
C HIS A 114 -15.41 5.01 52.68
N ASP A 115 -14.23 5.51 53.03
CA ASP A 115 -14.06 6.88 53.52
C ASP A 115 -14.13 7.92 52.39
N GLY A 116 -14.04 9.21 52.74
CA GLY A 116 -14.05 10.30 51.76
C GLY A 116 -12.85 10.34 50.80
N SER A 117 -11.83 9.50 51.03
CA SER A 117 -10.67 9.30 50.15
C SER A 117 -10.75 8.02 49.33
N GLY A 118 -11.82 7.22 49.48
CA GLY A 118 -12.01 5.97 48.75
C GLY A 118 -11.28 4.77 49.36
N ASN A 119 -10.84 4.82 50.62
CA ASN A 119 -10.28 3.65 51.30
C ASN A 119 -11.40 2.82 51.94
N VAL A 120 -11.27 1.49 51.87
CA VAL A 120 -12.20 0.56 52.53
C VAL A 120 -12.15 0.76 54.05
N ILE A 121 -13.31 0.88 54.68
CA ILE A 121 -13.46 1.04 56.14
C ILE A 121 -14.36 -0.04 56.74
N ALA A 122 -14.17 -0.28 58.04
CA ALA A 122 -15.05 -1.16 58.80
C ALA A 122 -16.43 -0.54 59.01
N GLN A 123 -17.46 -1.39 59.03
CA GLN A 123 -18.86 -1.04 59.26
C GLN A 123 -19.32 -1.62 60.59
N SER A 124 -20.32 -1.00 61.21
CA SER A 124 -20.93 -1.55 62.43
C SER A 124 -21.60 -2.90 62.15
N VAL A 125 -21.40 -3.86 63.05
CA VAL A 125 -22.02 -5.17 63.04
C VAL A 125 -22.92 -5.33 64.25
N ALA A 126 -24.21 -5.58 64.01
CA ALA A 126 -25.16 -5.92 65.06
C ALA A 126 -24.98 -7.38 65.46
N ALA A 127 -24.73 -7.64 66.74
CA ALA A 127 -24.55 -8.99 67.28
C ALA A 127 -25.89 -9.60 67.73
N ASN A 128 -26.13 -10.84 67.32
CA ASN A 128 -27.26 -11.64 67.78
C ASN A 128 -26.77 -12.99 68.30
N TYR A 129 -26.02 -12.95 69.41
CA TYR A 129 -25.71 -14.15 70.16
C TYR A 129 -26.92 -14.68 70.92
N ALA A 130 -26.97 -16.00 71.05
CA ALA A 130 -27.92 -16.76 71.84
C ALA A 130 -27.18 -17.84 72.63
N ILE A 131 -27.62 -18.06 73.87
CA ILE A 131 -27.19 -19.20 74.68
C ILE A 131 -28.20 -20.33 74.61
N SER A 132 -27.71 -21.56 74.60
CA SER A 132 -28.54 -22.77 74.62
C SER A 132 -27.91 -23.85 75.50
N GLY A 133 -28.62 -24.95 75.74
CA GLY A 133 -28.17 -26.03 76.63
C GLY A 133 -29.03 -26.17 77.88
N ALA A 134 -28.81 -27.25 78.63
CA ALA A 134 -29.67 -27.63 79.75
C ALA A 134 -29.68 -26.59 80.88
N ASP A 135 -28.57 -25.89 81.08
CA ASP A 135 -28.42 -24.89 82.13
C ASP A 135 -28.61 -23.45 81.63
N ALA A 136 -28.88 -23.22 80.33
CA ALA A 136 -28.94 -21.87 79.74
C ALA A 136 -30.03 -20.99 80.37
N GLY A 137 -31.14 -21.59 80.82
CA GLY A 137 -32.20 -20.90 81.55
C GLY A 137 -31.75 -20.30 82.89
N ASN A 138 -30.56 -20.64 83.39
CA ASN A 138 -29.98 -20.09 84.61
C ASN A 138 -29.13 -18.81 84.38
N TYR A 139 -29.10 -18.33 83.15
CA TYR A 139 -28.29 -17.19 82.76
C TYR A 139 -29.10 -16.15 81.99
N THR A 140 -28.61 -14.92 82.03
CA THR A 140 -29.02 -13.87 81.09
C THR A 140 -27.79 -13.51 80.26
N LEU A 141 -27.97 -13.23 78.96
CA LEU A 141 -26.86 -12.86 78.08
C LEU A 141 -26.93 -11.37 77.75
N THR A 142 -25.85 -10.65 78.04
CA THR A 142 -25.66 -9.27 77.60
C THR A 142 -24.96 -9.26 76.24
N GLN A 143 -25.61 -8.68 75.24
CA GLN A 143 -25.04 -8.57 73.90
C GLN A 143 -23.86 -7.60 73.89
N PRO A 144 -22.74 -7.93 73.22
CA PRO A 144 -21.67 -6.98 73.00
C PRO A 144 -22.13 -5.86 72.06
N THR A 145 -21.63 -4.65 72.31
CA THR A 145 -21.91 -3.47 71.49
C THR A 145 -20.63 -2.99 70.80
N GLY A 146 -20.78 -2.27 69.68
CA GLY A 146 -19.64 -1.64 68.99
C GLY A 146 -18.76 -2.60 68.19
N LEU A 147 -19.28 -3.77 67.80
CA LEU A 147 -18.56 -4.64 66.87
C LEU A 147 -18.46 -3.97 65.51
N ALA A 148 -17.31 -4.13 64.85
CA ALA A 148 -17.09 -3.64 63.51
C ALA A 148 -16.21 -4.62 62.72
N ALA A 149 -16.46 -4.72 61.42
CA ALA A 149 -15.65 -5.48 60.47
C ALA A 149 -15.79 -4.86 59.08
N ALA A 150 -14.86 -5.14 58.18
CA ALA A 150 -14.88 -4.67 56.80
C ALA A 150 -15.48 -5.71 55.84
N ILE A 151 -16.32 -5.24 54.92
CA ILE A 151 -16.58 -5.95 53.66
C ILE A 151 -15.56 -5.41 52.67
N ARG A 152 -14.75 -6.27 52.04
CA ARG A 152 -13.71 -5.88 51.08
C ARG A 152 -14.19 -6.13 49.65
N PRO A 153 -13.82 -5.29 48.67
CA PRO A 153 -14.21 -5.48 47.28
C PRO A 153 -13.80 -6.83 46.71
N VAL A 154 -14.60 -7.36 45.79
CA VAL A 154 -14.21 -8.52 44.97
C VAL A 154 -13.53 -8.04 43.69
N THR A 155 -12.49 -8.75 43.26
CA THR A 155 -11.75 -8.40 42.05
C THR A 155 -12.51 -8.82 40.80
N VAL A 156 -12.64 -7.92 39.84
CA VAL A 156 -13.26 -8.16 38.53
C VAL A 156 -12.28 -7.95 37.38
N THR A 157 -12.51 -8.66 36.27
CA THR A 157 -11.66 -8.59 35.08
C THR A 157 -12.37 -7.83 33.97
N ALA A 158 -11.67 -6.88 33.36
CA ALA A 158 -12.12 -6.15 32.19
C ALA A 158 -11.90 -6.97 30.91
N ASN A 159 -12.92 -7.05 30.06
CA ASN A 159 -12.82 -7.63 28.73
C ASN A 159 -13.16 -6.57 27.68
N ILE A 160 -12.35 -6.50 26.62
CA ILE A 160 -12.53 -5.53 25.54
C ILE A 160 -12.46 -6.20 24.17
N SER A 161 -13.06 -5.56 23.17
CA SER A 161 -12.88 -5.89 21.75
C SER A 161 -12.67 -4.60 20.96
N ALA A 162 -11.94 -4.67 19.85
CA ALA A 162 -11.62 -3.52 19.02
C ALA A 162 -11.98 -3.76 17.55
N ALA A 163 -12.31 -2.69 16.83
CA ALA A 163 -12.56 -2.73 15.41
C ALA A 163 -11.26 -2.78 14.61
N ASN A 164 -11.28 -3.47 13.48
CA ASN A 164 -10.28 -3.29 12.43
C ASN A 164 -10.41 -1.87 11.84
N LYS A 165 -9.31 -1.32 11.34
CA LYS A 165 -9.31 -0.02 10.64
C LYS A 165 -8.47 -0.07 9.37
N THR A 166 -8.68 0.88 8.48
CA THR A 166 -7.74 1.17 7.39
C THR A 166 -6.64 2.11 7.90
N TYR A 167 -5.43 1.96 7.37
CA TYR A 167 -4.30 2.79 7.71
C TYR A 167 -4.62 4.27 7.56
N ASP A 168 -4.46 5.02 8.66
CA ASP A 168 -4.73 6.46 8.74
C ASP A 168 -3.56 7.25 9.36
N GLY A 169 -2.41 6.59 9.56
CA GLY A 169 -1.22 7.19 10.16
C GLY A 169 -1.29 7.38 11.69
N THR A 170 -2.30 6.87 12.38
CA THR A 170 -2.45 7.00 13.83
C THR A 170 -2.46 5.66 14.56
N THR A 171 -2.19 5.67 15.86
CA THR A 171 -2.37 4.51 16.75
C THR A 171 -3.77 4.44 17.36
N SER A 172 -4.69 5.36 17.06
CA SER A 172 -6.01 5.36 17.71
C SER A 172 -6.84 4.15 17.30
N ALA A 173 -7.41 3.46 18.29
CA ALA A 173 -8.29 2.32 18.11
C ALA A 173 -9.73 2.67 18.52
N THR A 174 -10.70 2.01 17.90
CA THR A 174 -12.11 2.08 18.29
C THR A 174 -12.49 0.78 19.00
N LEU A 175 -12.92 0.88 20.26
CA LEU A 175 -13.44 -0.28 20.99
C LEU A 175 -14.86 -0.60 20.52
N THR A 176 -15.13 -1.88 20.24
CA THR A 176 -16.45 -2.40 19.83
C THR A 176 -17.22 -3.02 20.99
N SER A 177 -16.52 -3.40 22.07
CA SER A 177 -17.13 -3.96 23.27
C SER A 177 -16.26 -3.66 24.50
N GLN A 178 -16.93 -3.44 25.64
CA GLN A 178 -16.34 -3.23 26.96
C GLN A 178 -17.25 -3.93 27.97
N THR A 179 -16.77 -5.01 28.61
CA THR A 179 -17.55 -5.80 29.57
C THR A 179 -16.73 -6.14 30.81
N VAL A 180 -17.42 -6.49 31.88
CA VAL A 180 -16.83 -6.89 33.16
C VAL A 180 -17.21 -8.34 33.45
N ALA A 181 -16.23 -9.16 33.83
CA ALA A 181 -16.45 -10.53 34.29
C ALA A 181 -16.12 -10.67 35.78
N GLY A 182 -16.79 -11.60 36.46
CA GLY A 182 -16.61 -11.86 37.89
C GLY A 182 -17.54 -11.08 38.81
N THR A 183 -18.61 -10.47 38.28
CA THR A 183 -19.63 -9.83 39.12
C THR A 183 -20.45 -10.87 39.90
N ILE A 184 -20.95 -10.48 41.06
CA ILE A 184 -21.69 -11.34 41.99
C ILE A 184 -23.19 -11.27 41.69
N ASN A 185 -23.89 -12.39 41.85
CA ASN A 185 -25.36 -12.49 41.76
C ASN A 185 -25.97 -11.95 40.44
N GLY A 186 -25.22 -11.97 39.33
CA GLY A 186 -25.68 -11.44 38.04
C GLY A 186 -25.73 -9.92 37.96
N GLU A 187 -25.15 -9.21 38.94
CA GLU A 187 -24.98 -7.77 38.89
C GLU A 187 -24.19 -7.37 37.64
N THR A 188 -24.47 -6.17 37.15
CA THR A 188 -23.82 -5.56 36.00
C THR A 188 -23.08 -4.31 36.43
N LEU A 189 -21.93 -4.09 35.81
CA LEU A 189 -21.11 -2.89 35.94
C LEU A 189 -20.81 -2.37 34.53
N ALA A 190 -20.72 -1.05 34.40
CA ALA A 190 -20.22 -0.43 33.18
C ALA A 190 -18.70 -0.29 33.25
N LEU A 191 -18.01 -0.59 32.15
CA LEU A 191 -16.58 -0.41 31.99
C LEU A 191 -16.33 0.72 31.01
N ASN A 192 -15.50 1.70 31.41
CA ASN A 192 -15.13 2.83 30.57
C ASN A 192 -13.62 2.94 30.45
N ALA A 193 -13.11 2.91 29.23
CA ALA A 193 -11.72 3.24 28.90
C ALA A 193 -11.55 4.73 28.62
N ALA A 194 -10.48 5.33 29.14
CA ALA A 194 -10.11 6.70 28.82
C ALA A 194 -9.46 6.82 27.43
N ALA A 195 -8.72 5.79 27.01
CA ALA A 195 -8.10 5.71 25.69
C ALA A 195 -7.97 4.24 25.25
N ALA A 196 -7.85 4.04 23.93
CA ALA A 196 -7.56 2.74 23.33
C ALA A 196 -6.68 2.91 22.09
N ASN A 197 -5.51 2.27 22.09
CA ASN A 197 -4.50 2.46 21.05
C ASN A 197 -3.95 1.12 20.56
N PHE A 198 -3.68 1.04 19.25
CA PHE A 198 -2.79 0.05 18.66
C PHE A 198 -1.35 0.25 19.14
N ASP A 199 -0.61 -0.85 19.25
CA ASP A 199 0.82 -0.88 19.59
C ASP A 199 1.71 -0.07 18.63
N THR A 200 1.40 -0.11 17.33
CA THR A 200 2.03 0.70 16.30
C THR A 200 1.01 1.20 15.28
N LYS A 201 1.31 2.31 14.59
CA LYS A 201 0.44 2.86 13.55
C LYS A 201 0.42 2.03 12.26
N ASP A 202 1.42 1.19 12.05
CA ASP A 202 1.69 0.53 10.77
C ASP A 202 0.66 -0.57 10.45
N ALA A 203 0.37 -0.77 9.17
CA ALA A 203 -0.55 -1.81 8.71
C ALA A 203 -0.05 -3.20 9.12
N GLY A 204 -0.97 -4.08 9.48
CA GLY A 204 -0.68 -5.43 9.94
C GLY A 204 -1.90 -6.14 10.51
N THR A 205 -1.78 -7.46 10.63
CA THR A 205 -2.82 -8.33 11.18
C THR A 205 -2.52 -8.66 12.65
N GLY A 206 -3.57 -8.87 13.45
CA GLY A 206 -3.45 -9.28 14.85
C GLY A 206 -2.70 -8.29 15.73
N LYS A 207 -2.75 -7.00 15.42
CA LYS A 207 -2.05 -5.95 16.17
C LYS A 207 -2.67 -5.79 17.55
N THR A 208 -1.84 -5.63 18.57
CA THR A 208 -2.30 -5.44 19.95
C THR A 208 -2.98 -4.09 20.09
N VAL A 209 -4.17 -4.09 20.66
CA VAL A 209 -4.90 -2.90 21.10
C VAL A 209 -4.96 -2.90 22.61
N THR A 210 -4.47 -1.84 23.24
CA THR A 210 -4.50 -1.65 24.70
C THR A 210 -5.44 -0.53 25.06
N ALA A 211 -6.46 -0.84 25.86
CA ALA A 211 -7.29 0.15 26.55
C ALA A 211 -6.63 0.54 27.86
N SER A 212 -6.63 1.83 28.19
CA SER A 212 -6.01 2.37 29.40
C SER A 212 -6.94 3.35 30.13
N GLY A 213 -6.64 3.57 31.41
CA GLY A 213 -7.49 4.39 32.28
C GLY A 213 -8.86 3.76 32.48
N LEU A 214 -8.91 2.42 32.61
CA LEU A 214 -10.16 1.71 32.85
C LEU A 214 -10.77 2.13 34.18
N THR A 215 -12.05 2.47 34.15
CA THR A 215 -12.86 2.81 35.33
C THR A 215 -14.16 2.01 35.31
N LEU A 216 -14.65 1.69 36.52
CA LEU A 216 -15.96 1.10 36.71
C LEU A 216 -16.98 2.19 36.97
N SER A 217 -18.20 1.97 36.50
CA SER A 217 -19.37 2.76 36.86
C SER A 217 -20.53 1.83 37.19
N ASN A 218 -21.46 2.34 38.00
CA ASN A 218 -22.60 1.54 38.47
C ASN A 218 -23.42 1.01 37.29
N GLY A 219 -23.87 -0.24 37.42
CA GLY A 219 -24.93 -0.81 36.59
C GLY A 219 -26.08 -1.20 37.51
N THR A 220 -26.41 -2.49 37.56
CA THR A 220 -27.29 -3.03 38.61
C THR A 220 -26.56 -3.25 39.94
N GLY A 221 -25.23 -3.42 39.91
CA GLY A 221 -24.36 -3.41 41.09
C GLY A 221 -23.68 -2.05 41.30
N LEU A 222 -23.20 -1.79 42.52
CA LEU A 222 -22.40 -0.60 42.82
C LEU A 222 -20.94 -0.86 42.49
N ALA A 223 -20.32 0.03 41.72
CA ALA A 223 -18.92 -0.10 41.32
C ALA A 223 -17.94 -0.11 42.51
N SER A 224 -18.31 0.52 43.63
CA SER A 224 -17.52 0.50 44.86
C SER A 224 -17.39 -0.89 45.49
N ASP A 225 -18.30 -1.83 45.20
CA ASP A 225 -18.21 -3.19 45.74
C ASP A 225 -17.15 -4.05 45.04
N TYR A 226 -16.52 -3.49 44.01
CA TYR A 226 -15.63 -4.19 43.10
C TYR A 226 -14.31 -3.44 42.92
N ALA A 227 -13.24 -4.19 42.69
CA ALA A 227 -11.95 -3.65 42.31
C ALA A 227 -11.54 -4.20 40.94
N LEU A 228 -11.13 -3.33 40.02
CA LEU A 228 -10.53 -3.79 38.75
C LEU A 228 -9.21 -4.49 39.03
N GLN A 229 -9.02 -5.66 38.43
CA GLN A 229 -7.75 -6.39 38.49
C GLN A 229 -6.58 -5.58 37.88
N SER A 230 -6.88 -4.79 36.85
CA SER A 230 -5.92 -3.94 36.14
C SER A 230 -6.65 -2.69 35.62
N ASN A 231 -5.94 -1.56 35.57
CA ASN A 231 -6.41 -0.33 34.94
C ASN A 231 -6.20 -0.32 33.40
N THR A 232 -5.76 -1.46 32.85
CA THR A 232 -5.59 -1.69 31.41
C THR A 232 -6.15 -3.05 31.02
N ALA A 233 -6.59 -3.16 29.75
CA ALA A 233 -6.97 -4.42 29.12
C ALA A 233 -6.44 -4.44 27.69
N ALA A 234 -6.16 -5.64 27.16
CA ALA A 234 -5.63 -5.81 25.83
C ALA A 234 -6.48 -6.77 24.99
N THR A 235 -6.51 -6.52 23.70
CA THR A 235 -7.12 -7.38 22.67
C THR A 235 -6.33 -7.23 21.37
N THR A 236 -6.79 -7.81 20.26
CA THR A 236 -6.16 -7.65 18.95
C THR A 236 -7.15 -7.17 17.89
N ALA A 237 -6.65 -6.42 16.90
CA ALA A 237 -7.38 -6.01 15.71
C ALA A 237 -6.41 -5.79 14.53
N ASN A 238 -6.92 -5.67 13.31
CA ASN A 238 -6.12 -5.44 12.11
C ASN A 238 -6.09 -3.95 11.75
N ILE A 239 -4.93 -3.50 11.25
CA ILE A 239 -4.83 -2.26 10.45
C ILE A 239 -4.62 -2.69 9.01
N ASN A 240 -5.65 -2.57 8.18
CA ASN A 240 -5.60 -2.85 6.75
C ASN A 240 -4.80 -1.76 6.03
N GLN A 241 -4.12 -2.13 4.95
CA GLN A 241 -3.38 -1.16 4.13
C GLN A 241 -4.33 -0.12 3.51
N ALA A 242 -3.86 1.12 3.37
CA ALA A 242 -4.57 2.15 2.62
C ALA A 242 -4.37 1.95 1.11
N HIS A 243 -5.42 2.16 0.34
CA HIS A 243 -5.40 1.97 -1.11
C HIS A 243 -4.88 3.23 -1.82
N LEU A 244 -3.98 3.01 -2.78
CA LEU A 244 -3.39 4.05 -3.63
C LEU A 244 -3.71 3.82 -5.10
N THR A 245 -3.94 4.91 -5.81
CA THR A 245 -4.12 4.92 -7.27
C THR A 245 -3.10 5.85 -7.94
N ILE A 246 -2.80 5.59 -9.21
CA ILE A 246 -1.89 6.40 -10.02
C ILE A 246 -2.72 7.28 -10.96
N SER A 247 -2.43 8.57 -11.00
CA SER A 247 -3.03 9.51 -11.96
C SER A 247 -1.97 10.41 -12.59
N GLY A 248 -2.30 11.06 -13.71
CA GLY A 248 -1.40 12.04 -14.33
C GLY A 248 -0.22 11.48 -15.12
N LEU A 249 -0.24 10.19 -15.51
CA LEU A 249 0.69 9.64 -16.49
C LEU A 249 0.59 10.44 -17.80
N ALA A 250 1.72 10.93 -18.30
CA ALA A 250 1.79 11.72 -19.54
C ALA A 250 2.94 11.24 -20.43
N ALA A 251 2.68 11.19 -21.72
CA ALA A 251 3.63 10.79 -22.74
C ALA A 251 3.72 11.85 -23.85
N SER A 252 4.88 11.97 -24.48
CA SER A 252 5.04 12.84 -25.64
C SER A 252 4.60 12.15 -26.92
N ASP A 253 4.06 12.95 -27.83
CA ASP A 253 3.88 12.56 -29.22
C ASP A 253 5.24 12.33 -29.89
N LYS A 254 5.25 11.51 -30.95
CA LYS A 254 6.43 11.26 -31.77
C LYS A 254 6.08 11.20 -33.25
N THR A 255 7.09 11.30 -34.11
CA THR A 255 6.96 10.91 -35.52
C THR A 255 7.24 9.42 -35.66
N TYR A 256 6.56 8.75 -36.60
CA TYR A 256 6.76 7.34 -36.88
C TYR A 256 8.23 7.02 -37.19
N ASP A 257 8.81 6.10 -36.44
CA ASP A 257 10.21 5.66 -36.56
C ASP A 257 10.34 4.13 -36.64
N GLY A 258 9.20 3.42 -36.79
CA GLY A 258 9.16 1.96 -36.82
C GLY A 258 9.40 1.27 -35.47
N THR A 259 9.34 1.99 -34.34
CA THR A 259 9.53 1.43 -32.99
C THR A 259 8.37 1.71 -32.04
N THR A 260 8.19 0.88 -31.01
CA THR A 260 7.19 1.05 -29.93
C THR A 260 7.67 1.93 -28.78
N GLY A 261 8.89 2.47 -28.87
CA GLY A 261 9.48 3.32 -27.85
C GLY A 261 8.67 4.61 -27.69
N VAL A 262 8.40 4.97 -26.44
CA VAL A 262 7.68 6.19 -26.05
C VAL A 262 8.51 6.99 -25.05
N THR A 263 8.45 8.30 -25.15
CA THR A 263 9.03 9.21 -24.16
C THR A 263 7.96 9.59 -23.15
N ILE A 264 8.16 9.21 -21.89
CA ILE A 264 7.27 9.58 -20.78
C ILE A 264 7.72 10.91 -20.19
N THR A 265 6.81 11.88 -20.12
CA THR A 265 7.06 13.22 -19.57
C THR A 265 6.63 13.33 -18.11
N ASN A 266 5.67 12.51 -17.68
CA ASN A 266 5.32 12.34 -16.28
C ASN A 266 4.93 10.88 -16.03
N TRP A 267 5.60 10.20 -15.09
CA TRP A 267 5.27 8.82 -14.71
C TRP A 267 4.04 8.72 -13.80
N GLY A 268 3.39 9.83 -13.48
CA GLY A 268 2.18 9.87 -12.67
C GLY A 268 2.46 10.16 -11.20
N ASN A 269 1.37 10.42 -10.48
CA ASN A 269 1.33 10.81 -9.08
C ASN A 269 0.52 9.80 -8.28
N LEU A 270 0.92 9.56 -7.03
CA LEU A 270 0.18 8.75 -6.07
C LEU A 270 -0.99 9.55 -5.48
N ASN A 271 -2.17 8.94 -5.44
CA ASN A 271 -3.37 9.49 -4.81
C ASN A 271 -3.82 8.55 -3.69
N GLY A 272 -4.36 9.11 -2.60
CA GLY A 272 -4.80 8.34 -1.42
C GLY A 272 -3.78 8.25 -0.28
N LEU A 273 -2.66 8.98 -0.36
CA LEU A 273 -1.69 9.05 0.74
C LEU A 273 -2.31 9.69 1.99
N VAL A 274 -1.93 9.19 3.17
CA VAL A 274 -2.24 9.86 4.44
C VAL A 274 -1.53 11.22 4.46
N SER A 275 -2.24 12.25 4.94
CA SER A 275 -1.74 13.63 4.92
C SER A 275 -0.36 13.78 5.56
N GLY A 276 0.57 14.41 4.84
CA GLY A 276 1.95 14.62 5.29
C GLY A 276 2.91 13.47 4.99
N GLU A 277 2.41 12.33 4.52
CA GLU A 277 3.25 11.22 4.07
C GLU A 277 3.58 11.32 2.58
N THR A 278 4.78 10.85 2.23
CA THR A 278 5.24 10.66 0.85
C THR A 278 5.73 9.24 0.69
N LEU A 279 5.57 8.71 -0.52
CA LEU A 279 6.18 7.47 -0.98
C LEU A 279 6.87 7.72 -2.32
N THR A 280 7.84 6.88 -2.65
CA THR A 280 8.47 6.88 -3.98
C THR A 280 7.69 5.92 -4.88
N LEU A 281 7.21 6.44 -6.02
CA LEU A 281 6.61 5.65 -7.07
C LEU A 281 7.69 5.19 -8.06
N ASN A 282 8.15 3.97 -7.91
CA ASN A 282 9.03 3.34 -8.89
C ASN A 282 8.19 2.85 -10.08
N HIS A 283 8.82 2.76 -11.25
CA HIS A 283 8.17 2.34 -12.48
C HIS A 283 9.10 1.45 -13.30
N GLY A 284 8.51 0.61 -14.15
CA GLY A 284 9.23 -0.19 -15.13
C GLY A 284 9.35 0.54 -16.45
N ASN A 285 8.78 -0.06 -17.49
CA ASN A 285 8.76 0.49 -18.84
C ASN A 285 7.36 1.04 -19.20
N ALA A 286 7.33 1.80 -20.28
CA ALA A 286 6.11 2.19 -20.95
C ALA A 286 6.28 1.96 -22.45
N THR A 287 5.21 1.56 -23.12
CA THR A 287 5.19 1.35 -24.57
C THR A 287 3.84 1.74 -25.14
N PHE A 288 3.81 2.03 -26.45
CA PHE A 288 2.55 2.04 -27.18
C PHE A 288 1.94 0.63 -27.20
N GLY A 289 0.61 0.54 -27.12
CA GLY A 289 -0.14 -0.71 -26.92
C GLY A 289 0.00 -1.78 -28.01
N SER A 290 0.61 -1.49 -29.17
CA SER A 290 0.98 -2.54 -30.13
C SER A 290 2.17 -2.16 -31.02
N ALA A 291 2.93 -3.18 -31.44
CA ALA A 291 4.10 -3.08 -32.32
C ALA A 291 3.80 -2.81 -33.80
N ALA A 292 2.57 -2.42 -34.13
CA ALA A 292 2.13 -2.08 -35.49
C ALA A 292 1.33 -0.78 -35.49
N SER A 293 1.69 0.14 -34.61
CA SER A 293 0.96 1.37 -34.35
C SER A 293 0.98 2.27 -35.58
N ASN A 294 -0.02 2.08 -36.45
CA ASN A 294 -0.35 3.02 -37.49
C ASN A 294 -0.36 4.43 -36.90
N ALA A 295 0.20 5.41 -37.62
CA ALA A 295 0.15 6.79 -37.20
C ALA A 295 -1.28 7.18 -36.77
N GLY A 296 -1.40 7.81 -35.60
CA GLY A 296 -2.66 8.09 -34.92
C GLY A 296 -2.48 8.28 -33.41
N THR A 297 -3.58 8.59 -32.72
CA THR A 297 -3.62 8.68 -31.25
C THR A 297 -3.79 7.29 -30.66
N LEU A 298 -2.87 6.90 -29.79
CA LEU A 298 -2.72 5.53 -29.31
C LEU A 298 -2.59 5.48 -27.80
N THR A 299 -3.01 4.37 -27.21
CA THR A 299 -2.80 4.12 -25.78
C THR A 299 -1.34 3.82 -25.50
N VAL A 300 -0.81 4.51 -24.50
CA VAL A 300 0.47 4.24 -23.87
C VAL A 300 0.18 3.56 -22.55
N THR A 301 0.80 2.39 -22.34
CA THR A 301 0.67 1.63 -21.08
C THR A 301 2.00 1.64 -20.36
N ALA A 302 2.02 2.20 -19.16
CA ALA A 302 3.14 2.10 -18.23
C ALA A 302 2.88 0.94 -17.26
N SER A 303 3.91 0.14 -17.02
CA SER A 303 3.82 -1.06 -16.19
C SER A 303 5.01 -1.18 -15.23
N GLY A 304 4.91 -2.09 -14.26
CA GLY A 304 5.96 -2.31 -13.27
C GLY A 304 6.00 -1.23 -12.20
N TYR A 305 4.87 -0.59 -11.90
CA TYR A 305 4.80 0.33 -10.79
C TYR A 305 4.99 -0.42 -9.46
N SER A 306 5.82 0.13 -8.60
CA SER A 306 6.01 -0.37 -7.23
C SER A 306 6.24 0.78 -6.26
N LEU A 307 5.97 0.53 -4.98
CA LEU A 307 6.11 1.52 -3.92
C LEU A 307 7.41 1.30 -3.17
N ALA A 308 8.16 2.37 -2.94
CA ALA A 308 9.26 2.42 -1.98
C ALA A 308 8.98 3.47 -0.91
N ASN A 309 9.61 3.29 0.25
CA ASN A 309 9.43 4.18 1.39
C ASN A 309 9.80 5.64 1.03
N GLY A 310 9.08 6.58 1.62
CA GLY A 310 9.41 8.00 1.65
C GLY A 310 9.40 8.48 3.10
N SER A 311 8.62 9.52 3.42
CA SER A 311 8.30 9.81 4.83
C SER A 311 7.29 8.81 5.41
N GLY A 312 6.48 8.17 4.56
CA GLY A 312 5.64 7.02 4.91
C GLY A 312 6.33 5.68 4.63
N LYS A 313 5.80 4.59 5.19
CA LYS A 313 6.24 3.22 4.88
C LYS A 313 5.36 2.63 3.78
N ALA A 314 5.97 2.14 2.70
CA ALA A 314 5.27 1.51 1.58
C ALA A 314 4.43 0.30 2.01
N SER A 315 4.86 -0.43 3.04
CA SER A 315 4.11 -1.57 3.61
C SER A 315 2.75 -1.19 4.20
N ASN A 316 2.49 0.10 4.45
CA ASN A 316 1.19 0.56 4.96
C ASN A 316 0.16 0.80 3.87
N TYR A 317 0.57 0.66 2.60
CA TYR A 317 -0.24 0.97 1.44
C TYR A 317 -0.26 -0.20 0.47
N ILE A 318 -1.31 -0.24 -0.35
CA ILE A 318 -1.43 -1.12 -1.49
C ILE A 318 -1.70 -0.28 -2.73
N LEU A 319 -1.02 -0.60 -3.83
CA LEU A 319 -1.28 0.02 -5.12
C LEU A 319 -2.38 -0.79 -5.82
N ASP A 320 -3.53 -0.17 -6.09
CA ASP A 320 -4.70 -0.87 -6.63
C ASP A 320 -4.41 -1.53 -7.99
N THR A 321 -3.66 -0.81 -8.82
CA THR A 321 -3.23 -1.30 -10.13
C THR A 321 -1.77 -0.98 -10.35
N PRO A 322 -0.90 -1.98 -10.62
CA PRO A 322 0.53 -1.76 -10.92
C PRO A 322 0.78 -1.29 -12.36
N THR A 323 -0.24 -0.71 -12.99
CA THR A 323 -0.24 -0.19 -14.36
C THR A 323 -0.98 1.15 -14.40
N ALA A 324 -0.60 1.99 -15.36
CA ALA A 324 -1.31 3.22 -15.69
C ALA A 324 -1.34 3.41 -17.21
N THR A 325 -2.36 4.08 -17.71
CA THR A 325 -2.53 4.33 -19.15
C THR A 325 -2.72 5.80 -19.44
N THR A 326 -2.20 6.24 -20.59
CA THR A 326 -2.42 7.58 -21.14
C THR A 326 -2.55 7.49 -22.66
N GLN A 327 -2.72 8.63 -23.34
CA GLN A 327 -2.73 8.69 -24.80
C GLN A 327 -1.60 9.59 -25.31
N ALA A 328 -1.00 9.21 -26.44
CA ALA A 328 -0.07 10.03 -27.20
C ALA A 328 -0.21 9.71 -28.70
N ALA A 329 0.17 10.65 -29.56
CA ALA A 329 0.09 10.51 -31.00
C ALA A 329 1.41 10.04 -31.62
N ILE A 330 1.29 9.13 -32.60
CA ILE A 330 2.34 8.87 -33.58
C ILE A 330 1.97 9.61 -34.86
N ASN A 331 2.69 10.67 -35.18
CA ASN A 331 2.55 11.42 -36.42
C ASN A 331 3.18 10.66 -37.59
N LYS A 332 2.61 10.79 -38.79
CA LYS A 332 3.16 10.17 -39.99
C LYS A 332 4.57 10.69 -40.29
N ALA A 333 5.48 9.81 -40.68
CA ALA A 333 6.79 10.20 -41.22
C ALA A 333 6.63 10.73 -42.65
N LEU A 334 7.55 11.59 -43.10
CA LEU A 334 7.55 12.05 -44.49
C LEU A 334 8.19 10.98 -45.40
N LEU A 335 7.49 10.58 -46.47
CA LEU A 335 8.05 9.76 -47.55
C LEU A 335 7.97 10.53 -48.86
N THR A 336 9.13 10.80 -49.46
CA THR A 336 9.21 11.44 -50.77
C THR A 336 9.29 10.38 -51.86
N ILE A 337 8.40 10.50 -52.85
CA ILE A 337 8.37 9.63 -54.03
C ILE A 337 8.66 10.49 -55.26
N THR A 338 9.82 10.30 -55.87
CA THR A 338 10.27 11.10 -57.01
C THR A 338 10.10 10.30 -58.30
N ALA A 339 9.39 10.84 -59.29
CA ALA A 339 9.39 10.24 -60.62
C ALA A 339 10.80 10.33 -61.22
N ASN A 340 11.34 9.19 -61.66
CA ASN A 340 12.69 9.15 -62.21
C ASN A 340 12.71 9.80 -63.58
N ASN A 341 13.78 10.52 -63.88
CA ASN A 341 13.97 11.08 -65.21
C ASN A 341 13.97 9.97 -66.26
N ASP A 342 13.32 10.23 -67.38
CA ASP A 342 13.26 9.32 -68.51
C ASP A 342 13.32 10.08 -69.83
N ALA A 343 13.51 9.36 -70.92
CA ALA A 343 13.63 9.93 -72.24
C ALA A 343 13.13 8.96 -73.32
N LYS A 344 12.86 9.50 -74.50
CA LYS A 344 12.61 8.70 -75.71
C LYS A 344 13.31 9.35 -76.91
N ILE A 345 13.47 8.60 -77.98
CA ILE A 345 13.90 9.19 -79.26
C ILE A 345 12.67 9.81 -79.94
N VAL A 346 12.86 10.95 -80.60
CA VAL A 346 11.84 11.58 -81.45
C VAL A 346 11.23 10.55 -82.41
N THR A 347 9.93 10.66 -82.71
CA THR A 347 9.08 9.69 -83.45
C THR A 347 8.61 8.46 -82.66
N GLN A 348 9.19 8.15 -81.50
CA GLN A 348 8.63 7.10 -80.64
C GLN A 348 7.38 7.60 -79.89
N SER A 349 6.39 6.73 -79.69
CA SER A 349 5.30 6.99 -78.75
C SER A 349 5.80 6.96 -77.31
N ASP A 350 5.19 7.75 -76.44
CA ASP A 350 5.27 7.51 -75.01
C ASP A 350 4.69 6.11 -74.71
N ASN A 351 5.44 5.31 -73.97
CA ASN A 351 4.97 4.03 -73.50
C ASN A 351 4.47 4.19 -72.05
N ALA A 352 3.20 4.60 -71.91
CA ALA A 352 2.56 4.75 -70.62
C ALA A 352 2.56 3.40 -69.88
N GLY A 353 3.45 3.27 -68.88
CA GLY A 353 3.70 2.02 -68.15
C GLY A 353 5.14 1.49 -68.25
N SER A 354 5.99 2.11 -69.09
CA SER A 354 7.42 1.77 -69.20
C SER A 354 8.34 2.96 -68.98
N TYR A 355 7.84 4.01 -68.32
CA TYR A 355 8.70 5.07 -67.81
C TYR A 355 9.68 4.50 -66.78
N ASN A 356 10.75 5.24 -66.49
CA ASN A 356 11.84 4.82 -65.62
C ASN A 356 11.46 4.67 -64.12
N GLY A 357 10.18 4.51 -63.79
CA GLY A 357 9.68 4.28 -62.43
C GLY A 357 9.83 5.49 -61.51
N VAL A 358 9.91 5.20 -60.21
CA VAL A 358 10.11 6.19 -59.15
C VAL A 358 11.26 5.79 -58.24
N SER A 359 11.77 6.76 -57.50
CA SER A 359 12.71 6.55 -56.41
C SER A 359 12.11 7.02 -55.09
N TYR A 360 12.48 6.36 -54.00
CA TYR A 360 11.93 6.60 -52.67
C TYR A 360 13.02 7.16 -51.74
N SER A 361 12.63 8.11 -50.88
CA SER A 361 13.46 8.61 -49.80
C SER A 361 12.62 8.95 -48.58
N GLY A 362 13.06 8.54 -47.38
CA GLY A 362 12.35 8.79 -46.12
C GLY A 362 11.78 7.56 -45.41
N PHE A 363 11.97 6.35 -45.94
CA PHE A 363 11.64 5.13 -45.17
C PHE A 363 12.47 5.06 -43.88
N VAL A 364 11.81 4.67 -42.78
CA VAL A 364 12.43 4.51 -41.47
C VAL A 364 12.67 3.03 -41.15
N ASN A 365 13.61 2.75 -40.26
CA ASN A 365 13.88 1.42 -39.70
C ASN A 365 14.04 0.27 -40.73
N GLY A 366 14.64 0.57 -41.90
CA GLY A 366 14.86 -0.44 -42.94
C GLY A 366 13.60 -0.86 -43.70
N GLU A 367 12.47 -0.17 -43.50
CA GLU A 367 11.28 -0.37 -44.32
C GLU A 367 11.55 -0.05 -45.80
N THR A 368 10.74 -0.66 -46.67
CA THR A 368 10.86 -0.51 -48.12
C THR A 368 9.49 -0.24 -48.74
N ALA A 369 9.42 -0.12 -50.07
CA ALA A 369 8.16 0.06 -50.79
C ALA A 369 7.09 -1.01 -50.51
N SER A 370 7.44 -2.14 -49.87
CA SER A 370 6.47 -3.14 -49.40
C SER A 370 5.44 -2.62 -48.39
N VAL A 371 5.73 -1.50 -47.71
CA VAL A 371 4.79 -0.87 -46.75
C VAL A 371 3.76 0.04 -47.43
N LEU A 372 3.91 0.27 -48.73
CA LEU A 372 3.00 1.09 -49.53
C LEU A 372 1.86 0.24 -50.07
N THR A 373 0.68 0.86 -50.20
CA THR A 373 -0.50 0.27 -50.83
C THR A 373 -0.97 1.15 -51.98
N GLY A 374 -1.89 0.64 -52.80
CA GLY A 374 -2.38 1.31 -53.99
C GLY A 374 -1.64 0.87 -55.25
N SER A 375 -1.80 1.63 -56.34
CA SER A 375 -1.20 1.32 -57.64
C SER A 375 -0.39 2.51 -58.12
N LEU A 376 0.92 2.33 -58.25
CA LEU A 376 1.80 3.38 -58.77
C LEU A 376 1.45 3.67 -60.23
N SER A 377 1.18 4.96 -60.51
CA SER A 377 1.05 5.47 -61.87
C SER A 377 2.07 6.58 -62.09
N VAL A 378 2.79 6.52 -63.21
CA VAL A 378 3.68 7.58 -63.69
C VAL A 378 3.17 8.04 -65.05
N SER A 379 2.94 9.34 -65.19
CA SER A 379 2.43 9.94 -66.41
C SER A 379 3.24 11.18 -66.80
N ARG A 380 3.35 11.45 -68.10
CA ARG A 380 3.92 12.72 -68.57
C ARG A 380 2.81 13.77 -68.70
N SER A 381 2.98 14.92 -68.05
CA SER A 381 2.10 16.07 -68.20
C SER A 381 2.36 16.77 -69.55
N GLY A 382 1.31 17.33 -70.15
CA GLY A 382 1.42 18.09 -71.39
C GLY A 382 1.68 17.28 -72.67
N MET A 383 1.31 15.99 -72.72
CA MET A 383 1.41 15.18 -73.94
C MET A 383 0.49 15.71 -75.05
N GLY A 384 1.01 15.85 -76.28
CA GLY A 384 0.23 16.13 -77.47
C GLY A 384 -0.61 14.93 -77.94
N ALA A 385 -1.44 15.13 -78.98
CA ALA A 385 -2.24 14.07 -79.59
C ALA A 385 -1.35 12.91 -80.10
N GLY A 386 -1.84 11.66 -80.00
CA GLY A 386 -1.13 10.46 -80.46
C GLY A 386 -0.04 9.95 -79.51
N ASN A 387 -0.28 9.97 -78.19
CA ASN A 387 0.66 9.50 -77.16
C ASN A 387 2.06 10.11 -77.32
N GLY A 388 2.14 11.41 -77.61
CA GLY A 388 3.39 12.15 -77.73
C GLY A 388 4.27 11.81 -78.94
N VAL A 389 3.83 10.99 -79.90
CA VAL A 389 4.61 10.62 -81.12
C VAL A 389 5.08 11.85 -81.91
N GLY A 390 4.30 12.94 -81.89
CA GLY A 390 4.60 14.20 -82.59
C GLY A 390 5.20 15.31 -81.72
N ASP A 391 5.52 15.04 -80.45
CA ASP A 391 6.08 16.08 -79.58
C ASP A 391 7.50 16.45 -80.03
N PRO A 392 7.87 17.75 -80.06
CA PRO A 392 9.16 18.20 -80.56
C PRO A 392 10.31 17.69 -79.68
N ALA A 393 11.51 17.57 -80.26
CA ALA A 393 12.71 17.29 -79.48
C ALA A 393 12.98 18.42 -78.47
N GLY A 394 13.36 18.06 -77.25
CA GLY A 394 13.53 19.03 -76.17
C GLY A 394 13.56 18.40 -74.78
N SER A 395 13.86 19.23 -73.77
CA SER A 395 13.82 18.87 -72.36
C SER A 395 12.57 19.45 -71.72
N TYR A 396 11.79 18.58 -71.06
CA TYR A 396 10.52 18.91 -70.41
C TYR A 396 10.68 18.75 -68.91
N ALA A 397 11.00 19.85 -68.24
CA ALA A 397 11.21 19.87 -66.81
C ALA A 397 9.92 19.53 -66.04
N ASN A 398 10.04 18.76 -64.95
CA ASN A 398 8.95 18.41 -64.04
C ASN A 398 7.70 17.81 -64.72
N SER A 399 7.88 17.17 -65.87
CA SER A 399 6.78 16.66 -66.68
C SER A 399 6.36 15.24 -66.29
N LEU A 400 7.24 14.43 -65.71
CA LEU A 400 6.86 13.11 -65.18
C LEU A 400 6.26 13.26 -63.79
N VAL A 401 5.00 12.89 -63.63
CA VAL A 401 4.27 12.98 -62.36
C VAL A 401 3.87 11.59 -61.90
N ALA A 402 4.27 11.23 -60.67
CA ALA A 402 3.87 10.01 -60.01
C ALA A 402 2.63 10.23 -59.12
N SER A 403 1.79 9.20 -58.98
CA SER A 403 0.60 9.21 -58.12
C SER A 403 0.12 7.80 -57.76
N GLY A 404 -0.90 7.70 -56.91
CA GLY A 404 -1.68 6.47 -56.70
C GLY A 404 -1.25 5.55 -55.55
N LEU A 405 -0.20 5.90 -54.80
CA LEU A 405 0.26 5.17 -53.62
C LEU A 405 -0.23 5.84 -52.33
N SER A 406 -0.39 5.03 -51.29
CA SER A 406 -0.74 5.47 -49.94
C SER A 406 0.01 4.67 -48.87
N ALA A 407 0.10 5.24 -47.67
CA ALA A 407 0.68 4.57 -46.50
C ALA A 407 -0.05 4.98 -45.22
N ALA A 408 -0.19 4.01 -44.31
CA ALA A 408 -0.71 4.27 -42.98
C ALA A 408 0.26 5.16 -42.18
N ASN A 409 1.56 4.89 -42.27
CA ASN A 409 2.59 5.54 -41.45
C ASN A 409 3.32 6.69 -42.09
N TYR A 410 3.09 6.93 -43.39
CA TYR A 410 3.79 7.96 -44.14
C TYR A 410 2.85 8.97 -44.76
N ALA A 411 3.20 10.25 -44.61
CA ALA A 411 2.70 11.33 -45.41
C ALA A 411 3.51 11.32 -46.72
N ILE A 412 2.86 10.96 -47.83
CA ILE A 412 3.52 10.84 -49.12
C ILE A 412 3.59 12.21 -49.80
N ALA A 413 4.80 12.61 -50.17
CA ALA A 413 5.07 13.79 -50.99
C ALA A 413 5.61 13.35 -52.36
N TYR A 414 4.85 13.62 -53.41
CA TYR A 414 5.28 13.34 -54.78
C TYR A 414 6.15 14.47 -55.32
N GLN A 415 7.27 14.10 -55.95
CA GLN A 415 8.16 15.01 -56.66
C GLN A 415 8.22 14.63 -58.13
N PRO A 416 8.08 15.59 -59.06
CA PRO A 416 8.10 15.30 -60.48
C PRO A 416 9.52 15.05 -60.99
N GLY A 417 9.62 14.32 -62.09
CA GLY A 417 10.84 14.07 -62.85
C GLY A 417 10.84 14.81 -64.18
N ASN A 418 12.01 14.92 -64.80
CA ASN A 418 12.16 15.50 -66.13
C ASN A 418 11.98 14.44 -67.21
N TYR A 419 11.46 14.85 -68.37
CA TYR A 419 11.38 14.01 -69.56
C TYR A 419 12.15 14.64 -70.72
N THR A 420 12.95 13.86 -71.44
CA THR A 420 13.70 14.35 -72.60
C THR A 420 13.26 13.64 -73.87
N ILE A 421 12.88 14.40 -74.90
CA ILE A 421 12.67 13.87 -76.25
C ILE A 421 13.95 14.13 -77.04
N VAL A 422 14.67 13.05 -77.32
CA VAL A 422 16.00 13.05 -77.91
C VAL A 422 15.88 13.24 -79.43
N PRO A 423 16.52 14.27 -80.04
CA PRO A 423 16.48 14.50 -81.48
C PRO A 423 17.26 13.44 -82.28
N ALA A 424 17.16 13.48 -83.61
CA ALA A 424 17.98 12.65 -84.49
C ALA A 424 19.48 12.89 -84.28
N ASN A 425 20.30 11.87 -84.54
CA ASN A 425 21.76 11.89 -84.38
C ASN A 425 22.25 12.18 -82.94
N VAL A 426 21.40 11.93 -81.93
CA VAL A 426 21.77 11.95 -80.51
C VAL A 426 21.52 10.57 -79.93
N LEU A 427 22.52 10.04 -79.22
CA LEU A 427 22.46 8.70 -78.65
C LEU A 427 21.76 8.74 -77.28
N LEU A 428 20.62 8.07 -77.19
CA LEU A 428 19.93 7.82 -75.93
C LEU A 428 20.51 6.56 -75.28
N VAL A 429 21.12 6.74 -74.12
CA VAL A 429 21.64 5.66 -73.27
C VAL A 429 20.72 5.48 -72.07
N LYS A 430 20.07 4.32 -71.96
CA LYS A 430 19.23 3.97 -70.82
C LYS A 430 19.88 2.91 -69.95
N ALA A 431 20.30 3.30 -68.76
CA ALA A 431 20.75 2.39 -67.71
C ALA A 431 19.57 1.96 -66.82
N ALA A 432 19.64 0.74 -66.29
CA ALA A 432 18.69 0.28 -65.27
C ALA A 432 18.87 1.06 -63.97
N ASN A 433 17.77 1.32 -63.25
CA ASN A 433 17.87 1.86 -61.90
C ASN A 433 18.46 0.83 -60.95
N VAL A 434 19.32 1.27 -60.05
CA VAL A 434 19.92 0.42 -59.03
C VAL A 434 19.70 1.01 -57.64
N SER A 435 19.56 0.12 -56.66
CA SER A 435 19.41 0.49 -55.25
C SER A 435 20.42 -0.29 -54.43
N GLN A 436 21.17 0.40 -53.58
CA GLN A 436 22.22 -0.21 -52.78
C GLN A 436 22.34 0.46 -51.41
N ALA A 437 22.79 -0.29 -50.41
CA ALA A 437 23.02 0.26 -49.09
C ALA A 437 24.22 1.21 -49.09
N TYR A 438 24.20 2.19 -48.20
CA TYR A 438 25.31 3.11 -47.99
C TYR A 438 26.64 2.37 -47.76
N GLY A 439 27.66 2.73 -48.54
CA GLY A 439 28.99 2.12 -48.52
C GLY A 439 29.16 0.84 -49.36
N SER A 440 28.13 0.43 -50.11
CA SER A 440 28.25 -0.62 -51.14
C SER A 440 28.88 -0.08 -52.42
N ALA A 441 29.52 -0.96 -53.20
CA ALA A 441 30.09 -0.60 -54.49
C ALA A 441 29.01 -0.39 -55.55
N PHE A 442 29.08 0.74 -56.26
CA PHE A 442 28.18 1.06 -57.38
C PHE A 442 28.54 0.29 -58.64
N ASN A 443 27.63 -0.55 -59.13
CA ASN A 443 27.82 -1.36 -60.33
C ASN A 443 26.56 -1.36 -61.20
N LEU A 444 26.75 -1.19 -62.52
CA LEU A 444 25.68 -1.21 -63.51
C LEU A 444 25.83 -2.40 -64.47
N ALA A 445 24.70 -2.98 -64.87
CA ALA A 445 24.66 -3.80 -66.07
C ALA A 445 24.86 -2.93 -67.32
N PRO A 446 25.33 -3.50 -68.45
CA PRO A 446 25.44 -2.76 -69.71
C PRO A 446 24.12 -2.06 -70.08
N PRO A 447 24.12 -0.74 -70.28
CA PRO A 447 22.91 0.00 -70.64
C PRO A 447 22.49 -0.30 -72.08
N THR A 448 21.23 0.00 -72.40
CA THR A 448 20.79 0.05 -73.80
C THR A 448 21.20 1.38 -74.41
N ALA A 449 21.57 1.38 -75.69
CA ALA A 449 21.96 2.60 -76.40
C ALA A 449 21.36 2.62 -77.81
N GLN A 450 20.61 3.68 -78.12
CA GLN A 450 19.88 3.81 -79.38
C GLN A 450 19.91 5.25 -79.89
N TYR A 451 19.89 5.44 -81.21
CA TYR A 451 19.72 6.76 -81.83
C TYR A 451 18.84 6.66 -83.07
N LEU A 452 18.20 7.77 -83.46
CA LEU A 452 17.54 7.89 -84.76
C LEU A 452 18.57 8.39 -85.76
N ASP A 453 18.86 7.58 -86.77
CA ASP A 453 19.70 7.99 -87.90
C ASP A 453 18.94 9.01 -88.74
N GLY A 454 19.43 10.25 -88.77
CA GLY A 454 18.78 11.35 -89.49
C GLY A 454 18.77 11.20 -91.00
N ALA A 455 19.61 10.33 -91.58
CA ALA A 455 19.59 10.04 -93.01
C ALA A 455 18.53 9.00 -93.38
N SER A 456 18.39 7.94 -92.59
CA SER A 456 17.45 6.84 -92.87
C SER A 456 16.12 6.91 -92.13
N ASN A 457 15.99 7.80 -91.13
CA ASN A 457 14.85 7.87 -90.19
C ASN A 457 14.54 6.53 -89.49
N LEU A 458 15.56 5.69 -89.29
CA LEU A 458 15.45 4.43 -88.57
C LEU A 458 16.15 4.51 -87.21
N ILE A 459 15.53 3.92 -86.19
CA ILE A 459 16.18 3.75 -84.88
C ILE A 459 17.22 2.64 -84.99
N LYS A 460 18.47 2.98 -84.71
CA LYS A 460 19.60 2.05 -84.63
C LYS A 460 19.91 1.75 -83.18
N THR A 461 20.23 0.49 -82.89
CA THR A 461 20.66 0.04 -81.55
C THR A 461 22.14 -0.31 -81.61
N LEU A 462 22.89 0.16 -80.62
CA LEU A 462 24.30 -0.19 -80.45
C LEU A 462 24.41 -1.45 -79.59
N THR A 463 25.38 -2.30 -79.91
CA THR A 463 25.83 -3.35 -78.98
C THR A 463 26.73 -2.70 -77.94
N VAL A 464 26.32 -2.72 -76.67
CA VAL A 464 27.05 -2.11 -75.56
C VAL A 464 27.77 -3.17 -74.75
N THR A 465 29.07 -3.00 -74.54
CA THR A 465 29.94 -3.92 -73.79
C THR A 465 30.57 -3.19 -72.60
N ALA A 466 30.68 -3.87 -71.46
CA ALA A 466 31.41 -3.35 -70.30
C ALA A 466 32.92 -3.58 -70.46
N ASN A 467 33.72 -2.54 -70.21
CA ASN A 467 35.19 -2.56 -70.32
C ASN A 467 35.88 -2.65 -68.94
N GLY A 468 35.12 -2.95 -67.89
CA GLY A 468 35.55 -2.94 -66.49
C GLY A 468 34.86 -1.83 -65.68
N GLY A 469 34.23 -2.19 -64.57
CA GLY A 469 33.42 -1.26 -63.77
C GLY A 469 32.25 -0.68 -64.58
N ASN A 470 31.96 0.61 -64.37
CA ASN A 470 30.87 1.32 -65.06
C ASN A 470 31.33 2.03 -66.34
N ASN A 471 32.42 1.55 -66.96
CA ASN A 471 32.93 2.03 -68.24
C ASN A 471 32.42 1.14 -69.38
N PHE A 472 31.78 1.75 -70.38
CA PHE A 472 31.09 1.05 -71.46
C PHE A 472 31.57 1.53 -72.82
N SER A 473 31.56 0.63 -73.80
CA SER A 473 31.75 0.96 -75.21
C SER A 473 30.56 0.45 -76.02
N GLY A 474 30.14 1.24 -77.01
CA GLY A 474 29.07 0.91 -77.94
C GLY A 474 29.52 1.13 -79.38
N SER A 475 29.07 0.26 -80.29
CA SER A 475 29.28 0.42 -81.73
C SER A 475 28.01 0.06 -82.50
N ASP A 476 27.74 0.79 -83.58
CA ASP A 476 26.63 0.49 -84.49
C ASP A 476 27.02 -0.44 -85.64
N GLY A 477 28.30 -0.84 -85.71
CA GLY A 477 28.83 -1.69 -86.78
C GLY A 477 28.92 -1.00 -88.16
N ALA A 478 28.56 0.28 -88.24
CA ALA A 478 28.49 1.09 -89.45
C ALA A 478 29.34 2.37 -89.37
N GLY A 479 30.36 2.37 -88.51
CA GLY A 479 31.36 3.44 -88.38
C GLY A 479 31.11 4.43 -87.23
N GLY A 480 30.00 4.32 -86.50
CA GLY A 480 29.73 5.09 -85.29
C GLY A 480 30.07 4.29 -84.03
N SER A 481 30.89 4.85 -83.14
CA SER A 481 31.22 4.23 -81.86
C SER A 481 31.32 5.24 -80.72
N VAL A 482 31.16 4.77 -79.49
CA VAL A 482 31.25 5.58 -78.28
C VAL A 482 31.91 4.81 -77.14
N THR A 483 32.68 5.50 -76.30
CA THR A 483 33.10 5.02 -74.98
C THR A 483 32.65 6.03 -73.93
N PHE A 484 32.07 5.58 -72.81
CA PHE A 484 31.60 6.47 -71.74
C PHE A 484 31.59 5.76 -70.39
N THR A 485 31.76 6.51 -69.30
CA THR A 485 31.61 5.99 -67.93
C THR A 485 30.39 6.62 -67.27
N LEU A 486 29.48 5.81 -66.74
CA LEU A 486 28.32 6.28 -66.00
C LEU A 486 28.61 6.40 -64.51
N ALA A 487 28.21 7.53 -63.93
CA ALA A 487 28.30 7.79 -62.50
C ALA A 487 27.10 8.64 -62.02
N PRO A 488 26.79 8.62 -60.71
CA PRO A 488 25.82 9.52 -60.09
C PRO A 488 26.19 10.99 -60.30
N SER A 489 25.22 11.79 -60.72
CA SER A 489 25.37 13.23 -60.90
C SER A 489 25.01 13.98 -59.62
N GLY A 490 25.83 14.97 -59.24
CA GLY A 490 25.56 15.83 -58.08
C GLY A 490 25.61 15.13 -56.72
N GLY A 491 26.33 14.00 -56.63
CA GLY A 491 26.46 13.24 -55.39
C GLY A 491 27.17 14.00 -54.27
N ALA A 492 26.62 13.93 -53.06
CA ALA A 492 27.32 14.34 -51.84
C ALA A 492 28.02 13.12 -51.24
N TYR A 493 29.30 13.24 -50.88
CA TYR A 493 30.08 12.13 -50.34
C TYR A 493 30.39 12.35 -48.86
N SER A 494 30.41 11.27 -48.10
CA SER A 494 30.80 11.29 -46.69
C SER A 494 32.30 11.49 -46.51
N GLY A 495 32.75 11.72 -45.26
CA GLY A 495 34.18 11.77 -44.93
C GLY A 495 34.95 10.48 -45.20
N SER A 496 34.26 9.35 -45.36
CA SER A 496 34.83 8.07 -45.79
C SER A 496 34.70 7.84 -47.31
N ASN A 497 34.40 8.89 -48.07
CA ASN A 497 34.26 8.91 -49.52
C ASN A 497 33.19 7.95 -50.08
N ASN A 498 32.10 7.73 -49.34
CA ASN A 498 30.94 6.97 -49.83
C ASN A 498 29.82 7.93 -50.22
N LEU A 499 29.11 7.61 -51.31
CA LEU A 499 27.95 8.39 -51.74
C LEU A 499 26.89 8.41 -50.63
N SER A 500 26.39 9.60 -50.30
CA SER A 500 25.42 9.79 -49.22
C SER A 500 24.04 9.24 -49.59
N LEU A 501 23.15 9.16 -48.60
CA LEU A 501 21.76 8.75 -48.83
C LEU A 501 21.07 9.70 -49.82
N GLY A 502 20.36 9.14 -50.78
CA GLY A 502 19.63 9.93 -51.76
C GLY A 502 19.34 9.16 -53.05
N ASN A 503 18.71 9.86 -53.98
CA ASN A 503 18.40 9.37 -55.32
C ASN A 503 19.12 10.27 -56.32
N TYR A 504 19.99 9.68 -57.13
CA TYR A 504 20.91 10.42 -58.00
C TYR A 504 20.73 9.99 -59.45
N ASN A 505 20.45 10.95 -60.32
CA ASN A 505 20.42 10.70 -61.76
C ASN A 505 21.81 10.32 -62.26
N LEU A 506 21.89 9.38 -63.20
CA LEU A 506 23.15 8.97 -63.81
C LEU A 506 23.54 9.92 -64.94
N ALA A 507 24.84 10.23 -65.04
CA ALA A 507 25.42 11.04 -66.11
C ALA A 507 26.82 10.52 -66.48
N SER A 508 27.36 11.03 -67.58
CA SER A 508 28.75 10.82 -67.97
C SER A 508 29.39 12.14 -68.38
N ASN A 509 30.62 12.37 -67.89
CA ASN A 509 31.42 13.55 -68.22
C ASN A 509 32.64 13.21 -69.11
N ASN A 510 32.80 11.95 -69.51
CA ASN A 510 33.97 11.46 -70.24
C ASN A 510 33.59 10.69 -71.51
N ALA A 511 32.42 10.96 -72.07
CA ALA A 511 31.98 10.33 -73.30
C ALA A 511 32.87 10.75 -74.48
N HIS A 512 33.36 9.76 -75.22
CA HIS A 512 34.15 9.95 -76.43
C HIS A 512 33.45 9.26 -77.60
N ILE A 513 33.10 10.04 -78.62
CA ILE A 513 32.37 9.61 -79.81
C ILE A 513 33.32 9.62 -81.00
N THR A 514 33.29 8.56 -81.80
CA THR A 514 34.01 8.46 -83.07
C THR A 514 33.02 8.20 -84.20
N GLY A 515 33.20 8.90 -85.33
CA GLY A 515 32.28 8.87 -86.47
C GLY A 515 31.28 10.03 -86.46
N SER A 516 30.35 10.04 -87.41
CA SER A 516 29.38 11.14 -87.63
C SER A 516 27.91 10.75 -87.41
N ASN A 517 27.64 9.49 -87.04
CA ASN A 517 26.28 8.96 -86.97
C ASN A 517 25.47 9.51 -85.78
N PHE A 518 26.15 9.92 -84.71
CA PHE A 518 25.60 10.68 -83.61
C PHE A 518 26.67 11.61 -83.03
N ASN A 519 26.27 12.71 -82.38
CA ASN A 519 27.18 13.78 -81.95
C ASN A 519 27.11 14.12 -80.46
N SER A 520 26.11 13.63 -79.75
CA SER A 520 25.92 13.87 -78.31
C SER A 520 25.11 12.73 -77.68
N LEU A 521 25.06 12.72 -76.34
CA LEU A 521 24.42 11.67 -75.56
C LEU A 521 23.38 12.25 -74.59
N VAL A 522 22.29 11.52 -74.39
CA VAL A 522 21.33 11.71 -73.31
C VAL A 522 21.30 10.44 -72.47
N TYR A 523 21.36 10.59 -71.15
CA TYR A 523 21.40 9.47 -70.21
C TYR A 523 20.12 9.41 -69.37
N THR A 524 19.65 8.20 -69.09
CA THR A 524 18.64 7.95 -68.06
C THR A 524 19.08 6.81 -67.15
N GLY A 525 18.52 6.78 -65.95
CA GLY A 525 18.84 5.83 -64.89
C GLY A 525 19.11 6.54 -63.58
N VAL A 526 18.86 5.85 -62.48
CA VAL A 526 19.00 6.39 -61.12
C VAL A 526 19.77 5.41 -60.23
N GLU A 527 20.71 5.93 -59.46
CA GLU A 527 21.24 5.24 -58.28
C GLU A 527 20.48 5.71 -57.03
N THR A 528 19.92 4.78 -56.28
CA THR A 528 19.37 5.03 -54.94
C THR A 528 20.30 4.47 -53.88
N VAL A 529 20.76 5.32 -52.97
CA VAL A 529 21.54 4.92 -51.80
C VAL A 529 20.62 4.85 -50.58
N THR A 530 20.40 3.63 -50.07
CA THR A 530 19.56 3.37 -48.91
C THR A 530 20.38 3.33 -47.60
N PRO A 531 19.76 3.59 -46.44
CA PRO A 531 20.43 3.47 -45.15
C PRO A 531 21.09 2.09 -44.96
N LYS A 532 22.32 2.07 -44.45
CA LYS A 532 22.97 0.84 -44.01
C LYS A 532 22.46 0.46 -42.62
N ALA A 533 21.97 -0.77 -42.46
CA ALA A 533 21.54 -1.28 -41.16
C ALA A 533 22.73 -1.33 -40.18
N LEU A 534 22.48 -0.90 -38.94
CA LEU A 534 23.43 -0.99 -37.83
C LEU A 534 22.88 -1.95 -36.78
N THR A 535 23.73 -2.83 -36.26
CA THR A 535 23.39 -3.71 -35.13
C THR A 535 24.14 -3.24 -33.89
N PRO A 536 23.49 -2.47 -32.99
CA PRO A 536 24.12 -2.07 -31.75
C PRO A 536 24.31 -3.28 -30.82
N SER A 537 25.44 -3.31 -30.11
CA SER A 537 25.76 -4.33 -29.10
C SER A 537 26.12 -3.65 -27.79
N ALA A 538 25.68 -4.19 -26.65
CA ALA A 538 26.09 -3.73 -25.34
C ALA A 538 27.44 -4.35 -24.95
N ILE A 539 28.33 -3.54 -24.36
CA ILE A 539 29.60 -4.01 -23.80
C ILE A 539 29.32 -4.54 -22.38
N SER A 540 29.92 -5.66 -21.98
CA SER A 540 29.82 -6.14 -20.60
C SER A 540 30.52 -5.18 -19.62
N GLY A 541 30.06 -5.13 -18.36
CA GLY A 541 30.73 -4.38 -17.29
C GLY A 541 29.97 -3.17 -16.71
N VAL A 542 28.71 -2.96 -17.07
CA VAL A 542 27.86 -1.94 -16.40
C VAL A 542 27.17 -2.58 -15.20
N SER A 543 27.45 -2.07 -14.01
CA SER A 543 26.92 -2.57 -12.73
C SER A 543 25.94 -1.56 -12.14
N LYS A 544 24.89 -2.04 -11.45
CA LYS A 544 24.10 -1.20 -10.55
C LYS A 544 24.25 -1.65 -9.10
N THR A 545 24.13 -0.71 -8.17
CA THR A 545 23.96 -1.02 -6.74
C THR A 545 22.55 -1.58 -6.53
N TYR A 546 22.39 -2.56 -5.64
CA TYR A 546 21.10 -3.19 -5.36
C TYR A 546 20.09 -2.17 -4.82
N ASP A 547 18.98 -2.01 -5.52
CA ASP A 547 17.89 -1.06 -5.24
C ASP A 547 16.52 -1.75 -5.20
N ALA A 548 16.51 -3.09 -5.10
CA ALA A 548 15.33 -3.95 -5.20
C ALA A 548 14.51 -3.80 -6.51
N THR A 549 15.04 -3.12 -7.53
CA THR A 549 14.42 -3.05 -8.85
C THR A 549 15.16 -3.97 -9.82
N THR A 550 14.57 -4.25 -10.99
CA THR A 550 15.27 -4.88 -12.12
C THR A 550 15.72 -3.87 -13.17
N ALA A 551 15.33 -2.61 -13.04
CA ALA A 551 15.63 -1.57 -14.02
C ALA A 551 17.10 -1.11 -13.95
N MET A 552 17.69 -0.77 -15.10
CA MET A 552 18.91 0.04 -15.21
C MET A 552 18.53 1.33 -15.93
N ASN A 553 18.55 2.45 -15.21
CA ASN A 553 18.15 3.76 -15.74
C ASN A 553 19.37 4.56 -16.22
N GLY A 554 19.21 5.34 -17.29
CA GLY A 554 20.27 6.24 -17.79
C GLY A 554 21.36 5.59 -18.64
N LEU A 555 21.13 4.40 -19.21
CA LEU A 555 22.04 3.83 -20.20
C LEU A 555 22.05 4.70 -21.46
N SER A 556 23.24 5.11 -21.87
CA SER A 556 23.49 5.75 -23.16
C SER A 556 24.36 4.84 -24.02
N LEU A 557 23.94 4.60 -25.25
CA LEU A 557 24.75 3.91 -26.25
C LEU A 557 25.79 4.92 -26.77
N THR A 558 27.05 4.78 -26.37
CA THR A 558 28.13 5.52 -27.00
C THR A 558 28.44 4.87 -28.35
N GLY A 559 28.22 5.61 -29.44
CA GLY A 559 28.53 5.16 -30.80
C GLY A 559 30.02 4.81 -30.93
N GLY A 560 30.31 3.71 -31.62
CA GLY A 560 31.66 3.17 -31.80
C GLY A 560 32.64 4.19 -32.39
N SER A 561 33.82 4.27 -31.75
CA SER A 561 35.08 4.85 -32.20
C SER A 561 35.00 6.11 -33.08
N GLY A 562 34.67 7.23 -32.45
CA GLY A 562 35.03 8.57 -32.93
C GLY A 562 34.98 9.51 -31.73
N SER A 563 36.14 10.02 -31.30
CA SER A 563 36.24 10.95 -30.17
C SER A 563 35.36 12.18 -30.41
N TYR A 564 34.20 12.21 -29.76
CA TYR A 564 33.45 13.44 -29.51
C TYR A 564 33.34 13.61 -27.99
N PRO A 565 33.62 14.81 -27.47
CA PRO A 565 33.60 15.06 -26.03
C PRO A 565 32.18 14.84 -25.50
N ALA A 566 32.11 14.12 -24.38
CA ALA A 566 30.89 13.73 -23.69
C ALA A 566 29.87 14.87 -23.61
N MET A 567 28.66 14.62 -24.13
CA MET A 567 27.49 15.45 -23.87
C MET A 567 27.22 15.39 -22.36
N ARG A 568 27.37 16.54 -21.69
CA ARG A 568 27.15 16.69 -20.26
C ARG A 568 25.73 16.23 -19.91
N SER A 569 25.62 15.29 -19.00
CA SER A 569 24.37 14.91 -18.35
C SER A 569 23.70 16.16 -17.76
N ILE A 570 22.43 16.37 -18.09
CA ILE A 570 21.56 17.31 -17.39
C ILE A 570 21.23 16.64 -16.06
N SER A 571 21.94 17.06 -15.01
CA SER A 571 21.58 16.74 -13.63
C SER A 571 20.23 17.38 -13.31
N ALA A 572 19.27 16.58 -12.87
CA ALA A 572 18.06 17.06 -12.23
C ALA A 572 18.43 18.03 -11.09
N ALA A 573 17.86 19.24 -11.15
CA ALA A 573 18.03 20.25 -10.13
C ALA A 573 17.41 19.76 -8.81
N ALA A 574 18.26 19.28 -7.90
CA ALA A 574 17.88 19.15 -6.50
C ALA A 574 17.63 20.57 -5.95
N ALA A 575 16.39 20.84 -5.55
CA ALA A 575 16.03 22.06 -4.84
C ALA A 575 16.91 22.21 -3.59
N ARG A 576 17.73 23.27 -3.57
CA ARG A 576 18.45 23.69 -2.36
C ARG A 576 17.42 24.24 -1.36
N SER A 577 17.32 23.59 -0.20
CA SER A 577 16.73 24.20 0.99
C SER A 577 17.59 25.38 1.47
N PRO A 578 17.03 26.49 1.97
CA PRO A 578 17.81 27.62 2.48
C PRO A 578 18.51 27.25 3.80
N ALA A 579 19.76 27.67 3.96
CA ALA A 579 20.53 27.51 5.19
C ALA A 579 19.91 28.31 6.37
N PRO A 580 19.95 27.79 7.60
CA PRO A 580 19.46 28.51 8.77
C PRO A 580 20.41 29.66 9.15
N THR A 581 19.80 30.80 9.50
CA THR A 581 20.46 32.01 10.02
C THR A 581 21.15 31.74 11.35
N PRO A 582 22.39 32.21 11.61
CA PRO A 582 23.02 32.05 12.92
C PRO A 582 22.42 33.02 13.94
N ALA A 583 22.09 32.49 15.12
CA ALA A 583 21.65 33.26 16.27
C ALA A 583 22.77 34.19 16.79
N VAL A 584 22.44 35.48 16.94
CA VAL A 584 23.28 36.47 17.61
C VAL A 584 23.14 36.30 19.12
N LYS A 585 24.27 36.09 19.80
CA LYS A 585 24.37 36.14 21.27
C LYS A 585 24.60 37.60 21.70
N PRO A 586 23.80 38.19 22.61
CA PRO A 586 24.08 39.52 23.09
C PRO A 586 25.15 39.48 24.20
N THR A 587 26.16 40.34 24.08
CA THR A 587 27.02 40.78 25.18
C THR A 587 26.74 42.26 25.42
N ARG A 588 25.91 42.59 26.42
CA ARG A 588 26.31 43.21 27.69
C ARG A 588 25.08 43.43 28.56
#